data_AF-A0A4S9T4Y0-F1
#
_entry.id   AF-A0A4S9T4Y0-F1
#
_cell.length_a   1.000
_cell.length_b   1.000
_cell.length_c   1.000
_cell.angle_alpha   90.00
_cell.angle_beta   90.00
_cell.angle_gamma   90.00
#
_symmetry.space_group_name_H-M   'P 1'
#
loop_
_entity.id
_entity.type
_entity.pdbx_description
1 polymer ?
#
loop_
_entity_poly.entity_id
_entity_poly.type
_entity_poly.pdbx_seq_one_letter_code
_entity_poly.pdbx_strand_id
1 'polypeptide(L)'
;MATAILYPGVNQFEATSDNIDLVNTLGGEKPNAPDIYQQSEFDKEKDTTTFRQFEDACDRVKSFYAQQHTLQTVAYNMKARDDFYSKTRAEMTVWEALEKLDTFVDECDPDTQESQLTHLLQTAEALRQDGKPRWMQLVGLIHDLGKLLFFYGANGQWDVVGDTFPVGCAFDEKIIFGTKSFKNNEDYNNEIYKTKLGIYSEGCGLDNVMLSWGHDEYLYHVVKDQSTIPAEGLAMIRYHSFYPWHREGAYNEFMNEKDVAMLKAVRAFNPYDLYSKSEAPPDAQSLKPYYSKLIDEYFPNPVVRW
;
A
#
# COMPACT_ATOMS: atom_id res chain seq x y z
N MET A 1 16.04 -32.62 19.99
CA MET A 1 16.69 -31.31 19.76
C MET A 1 16.71 -31.08 18.27
N ALA A 2 15.75 -30.33 17.74
CA ALA A 2 15.69 -29.97 16.34
C ALA A 2 16.41 -28.63 16.18
N THR A 3 17.49 -28.65 15.40
CA THR A 3 18.34 -27.50 15.11
C THR A 3 17.60 -26.59 14.14
N ALA A 4 17.25 -25.38 14.59
CA ALA A 4 16.72 -24.33 13.74
C ALA A 4 17.79 -23.94 12.71
N ILE A 5 17.47 -24.03 11.43
CA ILE A 5 18.30 -23.49 10.36
C ILE A 5 18.00 -21.99 10.31
N LEU A 6 18.93 -21.19 10.83
CA LEU A 6 18.92 -19.74 10.71
C LEU A 6 19.34 -19.36 9.28
N TYR A 7 18.49 -18.64 8.56
CA TYR A 7 18.84 -17.99 7.30
C TYR A 7 19.60 -16.69 7.60
N PRO A 8 20.86 -16.53 7.17
CA PRO A 8 21.63 -15.31 7.41
C PRO A 8 21.29 -14.28 6.32
N GLY A 9 20.60 -13.21 6.70
CA GLY A 9 20.34 -12.09 5.78
C GLY A 9 19.43 -10.97 6.30
N VAL A 10 18.61 -11.23 7.33
CA VAL A 10 17.56 -10.27 7.75
C VAL A 10 18.05 -9.23 8.78
N ASN A 11 19.04 -9.55 9.62
CA ASN A 11 19.28 -8.80 10.85
C ASN A 11 20.31 -7.64 10.77
N GLN A 12 20.76 -7.20 9.59
CA GLN A 12 21.84 -6.19 9.51
C GLN A 12 21.39 -4.78 9.13
N PHE A 13 20.14 -4.59 8.70
CA PHE A 13 19.58 -3.26 8.35
C PHE A 13 18.64 -2.67 9.42
N GLU A 14 18.17 -3.50 10.36
CA GLU A 14 17.12 -3.14 11.34
C GLU A 14 17.62 -2.22 12.48
N ALA A 15 18.88 -2.35 12.90
CA ALA A 15 19.43 -1.57 14.02
C ALA A 15 19.52 -0.05 13.75
N THR A 16 19.46 0.36 12.48
CA THR A 16 19.45 1.76 12.06
C THR A 16 18.05 2.38 12.03
N SER A 17 16.99 1.57 11.89
CA SER A 17 15.60 2.03 11.85
C SER A 17 15.09 2.45 13.23
N ASP A 18 15.42 1.65 14.26
CA ASP A 18 14.98 1.89 15.65
C ASP A 18 15.46 3.24 16.22
N ASN A 19 16.56 3.79 15.68
CA ASN A 19 17.11 5.06 16.12
C ASN A 19 16.41 6.30 15.52
N ILE A 20 15.67 6.14 14.42
CA ILE A 20 14.91 7.23 13.79
C ILE A 20 13.57 7.43 14.53
N ASP A 21 12.93 6.34 14.96
CA ASP A 21 11.68 6.36 15.72
C ASP A 21 11.83 7.06 17.10
N LEU A 22 13.01 6.96 17.70
CA LEU A 22 13.31 7.63 18.97
C LEU A 22 13.42 9.17 18.85
N VAL A 23 13.74 9.68 17.66
CA VAL A 23 13.88 11.13 17.42
C VAL A 23 12.51 11.76 17.15
N ASN A 24 11.59 11.03 16.50
CA ASN A 24 10.23 11.52 16.21
C ASN A 24 9.32 11.57 17.44
N THR A 25 9.58 10.74 18.46
CA THR A 25 8.83 10.73 19.72
C THR A 25 9.16 11.91 20.66
N LEU A 26 10.18 12.72 20.36
CA LEU A 26 10.61 13.87 21.18
C LEU A 26 10.04 15.23 20.69
N GLY A 27 9.27 15.26 19.60
CA GLY A 27 8.61 16.47 19.11
C GLY A 27 7.25 16.69 19.76
N GLY A 28 7.20 17.48 20.84
CA GLY A 28 5.99 17.74 21.63
C GLY A 28 4.74 18.13 20.83
N GLU A 29 3.60 17.57 21.26
CA GLU A 29 2.27 17.82 20.70
C GLU A 29 1.94 19.33 20.67
N LYS A 30 1.64 19.85 19.47
CA LYS A 30 1.09 21.20 19.31
C LYS A 30 -0.41 21.16 19.62
N PRO A 31 -0.96 22.05 20.48
CA PRO A 31 -2.34 21.96 20.96
C PRO A 31 -3.47 22.13 19.94
N ASN A 32 -3.16 22.36 18.65
CA ASN A 32 -4.11 22.63 17.56
C ASN A 32 -3.75 21.85 16.27
N ALA A 33 -3.00 20.75 16.37
CA ALA A 33 -2.77 19.89 15.20
C ALA A 33 -4.09 19.16 14.84
N PRO A 34 -4.49 19.14 13.56
CA PRO A 34 -5.65 18.37 13.11
C PRO A 34 -5.51 16.90 13.50
N ASP A 35 -6.53 16.33 14.14
CA ASP A 35 -6.55 14.91 14.49
C ASP A 35 -6.69 14.07 13.21
N ILE A 36 -5.65 13.29 12.90
CA ILE A 36 -5.66 12.41 11.73
C ILE A 36 -6.78 11.37 11.81
N TYR A 37 -7.21 11.00 13.03
CA TYR A 37 -8.25 10.00 13.27
C TYR A 37 -9.66 10.56 13.25
N GLN A 38 -9.83 11.87 13.10
CA GLN A 38 -11.14 12.46 12.84
C GLN A 38 -11.71 11.84 11.55
N GLN A 39 -12.95 11.36 11.61
CA GLN A 39 -13.63 10.80 10.44
C GLN A 39 -13.70 11.81 9.30
N SER A 40 -13.64 11.31 8.07
CA SER A 40 -13.80 12.13 6.87
C SER A 40 -15.18 12.79 6.84
N GLU A 41 -15.22 14.02 6.33
CA GLU A 41 -16.46 14.78 6.20
C GLU A 41 -17.03 14.68 4.78
N PHE A 42 -16.17 14.58 3.77
CA PHE A 42 -16.54 14.67 2.35
C PHE A 42 -17.38 13.49 1.83
N ASP A 43 -17.30 12.32 2.46
CA ASP A 43 -17.97 11.08 2.04
C ASP A 43 -19.27 10.80 2.78
N LYS A 44 -19.64 11.62 3.78
CA LYS A 44 -20.84 11.41 4.62
C LYS A 44 -22.16 11.36 3.84
N GLU A 45 -22.22 12.04 2.71
CA GLU A 45 -23.40 12.09 1.84
C GLU A 45 -23.30 11.08 0.67
N LYS A 46 -22.18 10.37 0.53
CA LYS A 46 -21.99 9.37 -0.53
C LYS A 46 -22.60 8.04 -0.13
N ASP A 47 -23.24 7.38 -1.10
CA ASP A 47 -23.67 6.00 -0.94
C ASP A 47 -22.48 5.05 -1.08
N THR A 48 -21.78 4.82 0.03
CA THR A 48 -20.59 3.95 0.08
C THR A 48 -20.90 2.48 -0.24
N THR A 49 -22.17 2.09 -0.31
CA THR A 49 -22.58 0.72 -0.64
C THR A 49 -22.40 0.39 -2.12
N THR A 50 -22.24 1.40 -2.97
CA THR A 50 -22.05 1.22 -4.42
C THR A 50 -20.61 0.91 -4.83
N PHE A 51 -19.64 1.14 -3.94
CA PHE A 51 -18.21 0.92 -4.20
C PHE A 51 -17.78 -0.52 -3.93
N ARG A 52 -16.79 -1.01 -4.69
CA ARG A 52 -16.16 -2.35 -4.51
C ARG A 52 -17.16 -3.51 -4.61
N GLN A 53 -18.08 -3.43 -5.57
CA GLN A 53 -19.05 -4.48 -5.87
C GLN A 53 -18.45 -5.56 -6.79
N PHE A 54 -17.80 -6.57 -6.20
CA PHE A 54 -17.07 -7.60 -6.95
C PHE A 54 -17.92 -8.76 -7.47
N GLU A 55 -19.08 -9.03 -6.88
CA GLU A 55 -20.00 -10.08 -7.37
C GLU A 55 -20.52 -9.74 -8.78
N ASP A 56 -20.85 -8.46 -8.99
CA ASP A 56 -21.31 -7.90 -10.25
C ASP A 56 -20.18 -7.34 -11.13
N ALA A 57 -18.92 -7.45 -10.69
CA ALA A 57 -17.79 -6.96 -11.47
C ALA A 57 -17.65 -7.69 -12.81
N CYS A 58 -17.16 -6.96 -13.81
CA CYS A 58 -16.95 -7.47 -15.15
C CYS A 58 -15.90 -8.61 -15.19
N ASP A 59 -15.94 -9.41 -16.25
CA ASP A 59 -15.06 -10.57 -16.43
C ASP A 59 -13.57 -10.19 -16.40
N ARG A 60 -13.22 -8.95 -16.76
CA ARG A 60 -11.85 -8.44 -16.68
C ARG A 60 -11.33 -8.43 -15.25
N VAL A 61 -12.09 -7.88 -14.29
CA VAL A 61 -11.71 -7.81 -12.87
C VAL A 61 -11.64 -9.22 -12.27
N LYS A 62 -12.60 -10.09 -12.61
CA LYS A 62 -12.59 -11.50 -12.16
C LYS A 62 -11.37 -12.26 -12.68
N SER A 63 -11.02 -12.05 -13.96
CA SER A 63 -9.84 -12.68 -14.57
C SER A 63 -8.54 -12.16 -13.99
N PHE A 64 -8.46 -10.86 -13.71
CA PHE A 64 -7.33 -10.23 -13.05
C PHE A 64 -7.04 -10.88 -11.69
N TYR A 65 -8.02 -10.92 -10.79
CA TYR A 65 -7.82 -11.49 -9.46
C TYR A 65 -7.60 -13.01 -9.51
N ALA A 66 -8.24 -13.72 -10.43
CA ALA A 66 -7.94 -15.14 -10.64
C ALA A 66 -6.46 -15.36 -11.04
N GLN A 67 -5.89 -14.48 -11.88
CA GLN A 67 -4.48 -14.53 -12.24
C GLN A 67 -3.59 -14.17 -11.04
N GLN A 68 -3.87 -13.07 -10.34
CA GLN A 68 -3.12 -12.66 -9.15
C GLN A 68 -3.09 -13.77 -8.09
N HIS A 69 -4.26 -14.31 -7.74
CA HIS A 69 -4.38 -15.36 -6.74
C HIS A 69 -3.71 -16.66 -7.17
N THR A 70 -3.56 -16.92 -8.47
CA THR A 70 -2.84 -18.10 -8.98
C THR A 70 -1.31 -17.90 -8.91
N LEU A 71 -0.82 -16.69 -9.19
CA LEU A 71 0.61 -16.44 -9.45
C LEU A 71 1.37 -15.82 -8.27
N GLN A 72 0.68 -15.21 -7.32
CA GLN A 72 1.30 -14.70 -6.09
C GLN A 72 1.59 -15.85 -5.13
N THR A 73 2.84 -16.31 -5.14
CA THR A 73 3.35 -17.40 -4.30
C THR A 73 4.48 -16.88 -3.42
N VAL A 74 4.88 -17.64 -2.39
CA VAL A 74 6.07 -17.33 -1.58
C VAL A 74 7.29 -17.21 -2.48
N ALA A 75 7.47 -18.16 -3.40
CA ALA A 75 8.61 -18.16 -4.32
C ALA A 75 8.63 -16.90 -5.21
N TYR A 76 7.48 -16.50 -5.75
CA TYR A 76 7.37 -15.27 -6.52
C TYR A 76 7.72 -14.03 -5.68
N ASN A 77 7.17 -13.95 -4.48
CA ASN A 77 7.33 -12.80 -3.60
C ASN A 77 8.75 -12.62 -3.08
N MET A 78 9.46 -13.72 -2.82
CA MET A 78 10.90 -13.70 -2.50
C MET A 78 11.70 -13.17 -3.69
N LYS A 79 11.44 -13.72 -4.89
CA LYS A 79 12.14 -13.28 -6.12
C LYS A 79 11.90 -11.80 -6.41
N ALA A 80 10.67 -11.32 -6.28
CA ALA A 80 10.32 -9.92 -6.57
C ALA A 80 11.04 -8.95 -5.60
N ARG A 81 11.17 -9.32 -4.33
CA ARG A 81 11.93 -8.57 -3.33
C ARG A 81 13.43 -8.58 -3.61
N ASP A 82 14.01 -9.72 -3.99
CA ASP A 82 15.42 -9.80 -4.41
C ASP A 82 15.67 -8.92 -5.66
N ASP A 83 14.78 -9.00 -6.65
CA ASP A 83 14.82 -8.17 -7.84
C ASP A 83 14.67 -6.67 -7.51
N PHE A 84 13.94 -6.31 -6.45
CA PHE A 84 13.86 -4.94 -5.96
C PHE A 84 15.23 -4.43 -5.50
N TYR A 85 15.87 -5.14 -4.58
CA TYR A 85 17.15 -4.71 -4.00
C TYR A 85 18.35 -4.80 -4.96
N SER A 86 18.25 -5.62 -6.01
CA SER A 86 19.36 -5.80 -6.95
C SER A 86 19.61 -4.63 -7.91
N LYS A 87 18.65 -3.72 -8.10
CA LYS A 87 18.76 -2.63 -9.08
C LYS A 87 17.85 -1.43 -8.78
N THR A 88 18.36 -0.24 -9.06
CA THR A 88 17.54 0.96 -9.27
C THR A 88 16.87 0.86 -10.65
N ARG A 89 15.56 1.09 -10.72
CA ARG A 89 14.78 1.02 -11.98
C ARG A 89 14.74 2.36 -12.68
N ALA A 90 14.65 3.45 -11.93
CA ALA A 90 14.71 4.80 -12.47
C ALA A 90 15.19 5.83 -11.43
N GLU A 91 15.67 6.96 -11.92
CA GLU A 91 15.96 8.14 -11.10
C GLU A 91 15.17 9.31 -11.66
N MET A 92 14.22 9.82 -10.88
CA MET A 92 13.40 10.97 -11.26
C MET A 92 12.81 11.63 -10.02
N THR A 93 12.34 12.87 -10.17
CA THR A 93 11.58 13.56 -9.13
C THR A 93 10.21 12.91 -8.92
N VAL A 94 9.60 13.14 -7.76
CA VAL A 94 8.22 12.67 -7.49
C VAL A 94 7.22 13.26 -8.49
N TRP A 95 7.44 14.49 -8.96
CA TRP A 95 6.54 15.08 -9.95
C TRP A 95 6.67 14.44 -11.33
N GLU A 96 7.89 14.11 -11.77
CA GLU A 96 8.09 13.34 -13.01
C GLU A 96 7.50 11.92 -12.90
N ALA A 97 7.54 11.33 -11.70
CA ALA A 97 6.91 10.05 -11.40
C ALA A 97 5.38 10.12 -11.53
N LEU A 98 4.75 11.20 -11.03
CA LEU A 98 3.33 11.49 -11.21
C LEU A 98 2.96 11.65 -12.69
N GLU A 99 3.73 12.45 -13.45
CA GLU A 99 3.51 12.65 -14.89
C GLU A 99 3.69 11.36 -15.69
N LYS A 100 4.64 10.50 -15.29
CA LYS A 100 4.83 9.18 -15.91
C LYS A 100 3.68 8.24 -15.60
N LEU A 101 3.22 8.18 -14.35
CA LEU A 101 2.12 7.29 -13.96
C LEU A 101 0.80 7.69 -14.63
N ASP A 102 0.60 8.95 -14.98
CA ASP A 102 -0.59 9.42 -15.70
C ASP A 102 -0.79 8.72 -17.08
N THR A 103 0.26 8.09 -17.61
CA THR A 103 0.19 7.28 -18.84
C THR A 103 -0.24 5.81 -18.61
N PHE A 104 -0.45 5.40 -17.36
CA PHE A 104 -0.89 4.07 -16.95
C PHE A 104 -2.41 4.00 -16.84
N VAL A 105 -3.00 2.88 -17.27
CA VAL A 105 -4.43 2.58 -17.12
C VAL A 105 -4.57 1.36 -16.21
N ASP A 106 -5.23 1.54 -15.06
CA ASP A 106 -5.50 0.48 -14.10
C ASP A 106 -6.70 -0.38 -14.56
N GLU A 107 -6.46 -1.65 -14.85
CA GLU A 107 -7.48 -2.57 -15.37
C GLU A 107 -8.33 -3.21 -14.26
N CYS A 108 -7.92 -3.10 -13.00
CA CYS A 108 -8.56 -3.75 -11.85
C CYS A 108 -9.53 -2.86 -11.07
N ASP A 109 -9.44 -1.54 -11.19
CA ASP A 109 -10.37 -0.59 -10.55
C ASP A 109 -11.78 -0.77 -11.14
N PRO A 110 -12.77 -1.23 -10.35
CA PRO A 110 -14.14 -1.40 -10.83
C PRO A 110 -14.92 -0.07 -10.88
N ASP A 111 -14.42 0.98 -10.24
CA ASP A 111 -15.19 2.20 -9.98
C ASP A 111 -14.85 3.34 -10.96
N THR A 112 -13.66 3.41 -11.59
CA THR A 112 -13.31 4.50 -12.54
C THR A 112 -12.38 4.11 -13.71
N GLN A 113 -12.34 4.95 -14.75
CA GLN A 113 -11.29 4.97 -15.79
C GLN A 113 -10.55 6.31 -15.82
N GLU A 114 -10.51 7.02 -14.68
CA GLU A 114 -9.84 8.31 -14.60
C GLU A 114 -8.32 8.16 -14.72
N SER A 115 -7.66 9.25 -15.11
CA SER A 115 -6.20 9.27 -15.18
C SER A 115 -5.62 9.11 -13.76
N GLN A 116 -4.48 8.44 -13.63
CA GLN A 116 -3.88 8.18 -12.32
C GLN A 116 -3.50 9.49 -11.61
N LEU A 117 -3.07 10.52 -12.34
CA LEU A 117 -2.80 11.83 -11.74
C LEU A 117 -4.08 12.46 -11.16
N THR A 118 -5.20 12.29 -11.83
CA THR A 118 -6.50 12.80 -11.36
C THR A 118 -6.89 12.14 -10.03
N HIS A 119 -6.81 10.81 -9.93
CA HIS A 119 -7.07 10.04 -8.71
C HIS A 119 -6.18 10.50 -7.53
N LEU A 120 -4.87 10.61 -7.77
CA LEU A 120 -3.90 11.04 -6.77
C LEU A 120 -4.18 12.46 -6.26
N LEU A 121 -4.53 13.38 -7.18
CA LEU A 121 -4.90 14.75 -6.82
C LEU A 121 -6.25 14.83 -6.10
N GLN A 122 -7.25 14.02 -6.47
CA GLN A 122 -8.53 13.95 -5.76
C GLN A 122 -8.34 13.51 -4.31
N THR A 123 -7.55 12.45 -4.11
CA THR A 123 -7.21 11.92 -2.79
C THR A 123 -6.49 12.99 -1.95
N ALA A 124 -5.45 13.62 -2.53
CA ALA A 124 -4.67 14.65 -1.85
C ALA A 124 -5.51 15.91 -1.53
N GLU A 125 -6.37 16.35 -2.44
CA GLU A 125 -7.25 17.51 -2.25
C GLU A 125 -8.33 17.24 -1.20
N ALA A 126 -8.91 16.04 -1.16
CA ALA A 126 -9.88 15.67 -0.12
C ALA A 126 -9.24 15.74 1.28
N LEU A 127 -8.02 15.20 1.42
CA LEU A 127 -7.24 15.32 2.66
C LEU A 127 -6.92 16.78 3.00
N ARG A 128 -6.58 17.60 2.00
CA ARG A 128 -6.28 19.02 2.19
C ARG A 128 -7.51 19.83 2.62
N GLN A 129 -8.68 19.55 2.03
CA GLN A 129 -9.95 20.22 2.33
C GLN A 129 -10.45 19.87 3.74
N ASP A 130 -10.28 18.61 4.17
CA ASP A 130 -10.55 18.16 5.54
C ASP A 130 -9.50 18.66 6.55
N GLY A 131 -8.51 19.44 6.11
CA GLY A 131 -7.50 20.04 6.98
C GLY A 131 -6.50 19.04 7.55
N LYS A 132 -6.34 17.85 6.93
CA LYS A 132 -5.38 16.84 7.40
C LYS A 132 -3.93 17.35 7.33
N PRO A 133 -3.01 16.83 8.15
CA PRO A 133 -1.62 17.26 8.15
C PRO A 133 -0.95 17.17 6.78
N ARG A 134 0.04 18.03 6.54
CA ARG A 134 0.75 18.14 5.27
C ARG A 134 1.35 16.81 4.80
N TRP A 135 1.98 16.05 5.69
CA TRP A 135 2.51 14.73 5.36
C TRP A 135 1.42 13.75 4.90
N MET A 136 0.20 13.85 5.42
CA MET A 136 -0.91 12.96 5.05
C MET A 136 -1.44 13.34 3.66
N GLN A 137 -1.51 14.64 3.35
CA GLN A 137 -1.81 15.11 1.99
C GLN A 137 -0.78 14.61 0.97
N LEU A 138 0.50 14.58 1.34
CA LEU A 138 1.55 13.99 0.50
C LEU A 138 1.34 12.49 0.32
N VAL A 139 1.02 11.74 1.39
CA VAL A 139 0.68 10.32 1.29
C VAL A 139 -0.46 10.11 0.29
N GLY A 140 -1.53 10.93 0.35
CA GLY A 140 -2.60 10.91 -0.64
C GLY A 140 -2.12 11.15 -2.08
N LEU A 141 -1.19 12.08 -2.27
CA LEU A 141 -0.61 12.36 -3.59
C LEU A 141 0.22 11.20 -4.14
N ILE A 142 0.89 10.43 -3.28
CA ILE A 142 1.91 9.46 -3.74
C ILE A 142 1.52 8.00 -3.58
N HIS A 143 0.47 7.65 -2.83
CA HIS A 143 0.19 6.26 -2.40
C HIS A 143 0.21 5.23 -3.55
N ASP A 144 -0.26 5.63 -4.74
CA ASP A 144 -0.30 4.78 -5.93
C ASP A 144 0.92 4.87 -6.84
N LEU A 145 1.95 5.68 -6.51
CA LEU A 145 3.16 5.79 -7.35
C LEU A 145 3.93 4.47 -7.47
N GLY A 146 3.67 3.49 -6.61
CA GLY A 146 4.23 2.15 -6.78
C GLY A 146 3.76 1.43 -8.05
N LYS A 147 2.66 1.88 -8.66
CA LYS A 147 2.16 1.38 -9.95
C LYS A 147 3.14 1.61 -11.10
N LEU A 148 4.14 2.50 -10.91
CA LEU A 148 5.26 2.65 -11.83
C LEU A 148 6.03 1.35 -12.08
N LEU A 149 5.94 0.37 -11.18
CA LEU A 149 6.48 -0.98 -11.37
C LEU A 149 6.06 -1.59 -12.73
N PHE A 150 4.86 -1.25 -13.22
CA PHE A 150 4.39 -1.67 -14.54
C PHE A 150 5.36 -1.31 -15.68
N PHE A 151 6.02 -0.15 -15.60
CA PHE A 151 6.98 0.29 -16.61
C PHE A 151 8.37 -0.34 -16.45
N TYR A 152 8.61 -1.08 -15.36
CA TYR A 152 9.94 -1.53 -14.95
C TYR A 152 10.09 -3.05 -14.88
N GLY A 153 9.31 -3.75 -15.70
CA GLY A 153 9.43 -5.20 -15.89
C GLY A 153 8.50 -6.02 -15.01
N ALA A 154 7.36 -5.47 -14.60
CA ALA A 154 6.23 -6.25 -14.09
C ALA A 154 5.83 -7.34 -15.11
N ASN A 155 5.37 -8.48 -14.61
CA ASN A 155 4.91 -9.59 -15.45
C ASN A 155 3.44 -9.42 -15.91
N GLY A 156 2.72 -8.46 -15.33
CA GLY A 156 1.40 -8.02 -15.74
C GLY A 156 0.91 -6.91 -14.83
N GLN A 157 -0.40 -6.66 -14.80
CA GLN A 157 -0.96 -5.81 -13.74
C GLN A 157 -1.13 -6.59 -12.42
N TRP A 158 -1.24 -7.92 -12.48
CA TRP A 158 -1.51 -8.78 -11.32
C TRP A 158 -0.41 -8.75 -10.25
N ASP A 159 0.82 -8.38 -10.62
CA ASP A 159 1.97 -8.17 -9.73
C ASP A 159 2.26 -6.69 -9.46
N VAL A 160 1.28 -5.80 -9.73
CA VAL A 160 1.37 -4.36 -9.53
C VAL A 160 0.19 -3.85 -8.71
N VAL A 161 -1.04 -4.08 -9.14
CA VAL A 161 -2.27 -3.48 -8.56
C VAL A 161 -3.13 -4.51 -7.81
N GLY A 162 -4.25 -4.06 -7.25
CA GLY A 162 -5.26 -4.90 -6.60
C GLY A 162 -5.04 -5.14 -5.11
N ASP A 163 -6.08 -5.66 -4.46
CA ASP A 163 -6.04 -6.01 -3.04
C ASP A 163 -4.88 -6.96 -2.71
N THR A 164 -4.19 -6.70 -1.60
CA THR A 164 -3.08 -7.52 -1.15
C THR A 164 -3.50 -8.54 -0.10
N PHE A 165 -2.70 -9.61 0.03
CA PHE A 165 -2.89 -10.67 1.02
C PHE A 165 -1.56 -11.30 1.44
N PRO A 166 -1.45 -11.90 2.63
CA PRO A 166 -0.26 -12.65 3.03
C PRO A 166 -0.05 -13.89 2.16
N VAL A 167 1.18 -14.10 1.68
CA VAL A 167 1.63 -15.39 1.15
C VAL A 167 2.32 -16.19 2.23
N GLY A 168 2.41 -17.51 2.08
CA GLY A 168 3.14 -18.37 3.03
C GLY A 168 2.37 -18.75 4.30
N CYS A 169 1.09 -18.41 4.39
CA CYS A 169 0.12 -18.91 5.36
C CYS A 169 -1.22 -19.20 4.70
N ALA A 170 -2.18 -19.73 5.46
CA ALA A 170 -3.49 -20.08 4.92
C ALA A 170 -4.20 -18.81 4.41
N PHE A 171 -4.78 -18.89 3.21
CA PHE A 171 -5.63 -17.83 2.68
C PHE A 171 -6.94 -17.74 3.49
N ASP A 172 -7.39 -16.53 3.81
CA ASP A 172 -8.64 -16.25 4.52
C ASP A 172 -9.81 -16.06 3.53
N GLU A 173 -11.03 -16.45 3.94
CA GLU A 173 -12.26 -16.27 3.14
C GLU A 173 -12.62 -14.80 2.89
N LYS A 174 -12.05 -13.88 3.67
CA LYS A 174 -12.23 -12.43 3.51
C LYS A 174 -11.35 -11.82 2.43
N ILE A 175 -10.45 -12.59 1.81
CA ILE A 175 -9.84 -12.17 0.56
C ILE A 175 -10.92 -12.13 -0.52
N ILE A 176 -10.85 -11.15 -1.42
CA ILE A 176 -11.74 -11.05 -2.58
C ILE A 176 -11.89 -12.41 -3.30
N PHE A 177 -13.11 -12.78 -3.65
CA PHE A 177 -13.46 -14.09 -4.23
C PHE A 177 -13.19 -15.33 -3.34
N GLY A 178 -12.74 -15.15 -2.09
CA GLY A 178 -12.55 -16.19 -1.07
C GLY A 178 -11.47 -17.21 -1.42
N THR A 179 -11.30 -18.20 -0.54
CA THR A 179 -10.21 -19.20 -0.67
C THR A 179 -10.33 -20.03 -1.96
N LYS A 180 -11.56 -20.23 -2.46
CA LYS A 180 -11.83 -20.96 -3.72
C LYS A 180 -11.10 -20.39 -4.94
N SER A 181 -10.78 -19.10 -4.94
CA SER A 181 -10.07 -18.43 -6.03
C SER A 181 -8.58 -18.83 -6.10
N PHE A 182 -8.03 -19.35 -5.00
CA PHE A 182 -6.64 -19.80 -4.87
C PHE A 182 -6.42 -21.27 -5.24
N LYS A 183 -7.46 -22.01 -5.66
CA LYS A 183 -7.36 -23.46 -5.94
C LYS A 183 -6.25 -23.86 -6.94
N ASN A 184 -5.84 -22.93 -7.80
CA ASN A 184 -4.81 -23.11 -8.82
C ASN A 184 -3.43 -22.58 -8.39
N ASN A 185 -3.33 -21.93 -7.22
CA ASN A 185 -2.08 -21.48 -6.65
C ASN A 185 -1.29 -22.70 -6.14
N GLU A 186 -0.01 -22.79 -6.47
CA GLU A 186 0.87 -23.88 -6.03
C GLU A 186 1.01 -23.95 -4.50
N ASP A 187 0.90 -22.83 -3.80
CA ASP A 187 1.01 -22.74 -2.35
C ASP A 187 -0.28 -23.19 -1.64
N TYR A 188 -1.42 -23.25 -2.34
CA TYR A 188 -2.73 -23.52 -1.75
C TYR A 188 -2.81 -24.86 -1.00
N ASN A 189 -2.20 -25.92 -1.56
CA ASN A 189 -2.19 -27.25 -0.96
C ASN A 189 -0.85 -27.59 -0.28
N ASN A 190 0.08 -26.64 -0.19
CA ASN A 190 1.38 -26.83 0.45
C ASN A 190 1.19 -27.20 1.93
N GLU A 191 1.89 -28.22 2.41
CA GLU A 191 1.71 -28.74 3.77
C GLU A 191 1.99 -27.73 4.88
N ILE A 192 2.92 -26.80 4.63
CA ILE A 192 3.28 -25.73 5.55
C ILE A 192 2.32 -24.55 5.36
N TYR A 193 2.21 -24.03 4.14
CA TYR A 193 1.50 -22.77 3.89
C TYR A 193 0.00 -22.88 4.08
N LYS A 194 -0.62 -24.06 3.92
CA LYS A 194 -2.05 -24.23 4.19
C LYS A 194 -2.42 -24.16 5.68
N THR A 195 -1.44 -24.11 6.57
CA THR A 195 -1.69 -23.96 8.01
C THR A 195 -1.92 -22.49 8.37
N LYS A 196 -2.67 -22.24 9.45
CA LYS A 196 -3.05 -20.89 9.88
C LYS A 196 -1.88 -19.90 9.90
N LEU A 197 -0.75 -20.30 10.51
CA LEU A 197 0.43 -19.43 10.62
C LEU A 197 1.44 -19.65 9.50
N GLY A 198 1.43 -20.84 8.86
CA GLY A 198 2.36 -21.16 7.79
C GLY A 198 3.81 -21.00 8.21
N ILE A 199 4.53 -20.10 7.55
CA ILE A 199 5.94 -19.76 7.84
C ILE A 199 6.10 -18.72 8.97
N TYR A 200 5.02 -18.14 9.47
CA TYR A 200 5.05 -17.07 10.46
C TYR A 200 4.87 -17.57 11.89
N SER A 201 5.05 -16.65 12.84
CA SER A 201 4.73 -16.86 14.26
C SER A 201 3.62 -15.91 14.69
N GLU A 202 2.87 -16.30 15.73
CA GLU A 202 1.82 -15.46 16.29
C GLU A 202 2.42 -14.17 16.86
N GLY A 203 1.82 -13.02 16.51
CA GLY A 203 2.29 -11.70 16.93
C GLY A 203 3.64 -11.28 16.36
N CYS A 204 4.08 -11.86 15.24
CA CYS A 204 5.38 -11.52 14.63
C CYS A 204 5.47 -10.07 14.13
N GLY A 205 4.34 -9.37 13.99
CA GLY A 205 4.24 -8.05 13.41
C GLY A 205 4.05 -8.12 11.89
N LEU A 206 3.22 -7.25 11.34
CA LEU A 206 2.98 -7.21 9.88
C LEU A 206 4.21 -6.78 9.10
N ASP A 207 5.20 -6.16 9.74
CA ASP A 207 6.51 -5.91 9.14
C ASP A 207 7.22 -7.20 8.70
N ASN A 208 6.95 -8.31 9.42
CA ASN A 208 7.51 -9.64 9.19
C ASN A 208 6.60 -10.55 8.34
N VAL A 209 5.46 -10.04 7.86
CA VAL A 209 4.54 -10.78 7.00
C VAL A 209 4.79 -10.40 5.55
N MET A 210 4.98 -11.42 4.71
CA MET A 210 5.15 -11.23 3.28
C MET A 210 3.78 -11.05 2.63
N LEU A 211 3.39 -9.80 2.40
CA LEU A 211 2.24 -9.49 1.55
C LEU A 211 2.57 -9.74 0.08
N SER A 212 1.55 -10.16 -0.68
CA SER A 212 1.59 -10.29 -2.13
C SER A 212 2.21 -9.04 -2.76
N TRP A 213 3.18 -9.24 -3.66
CA TRP A 213 3.99 -8.18 -4.23
C TRP A 213 3.15 -7.26 -5.11
N GLY A 214 3.34 -5.95 -4.96
CA GLY A 214 2.61 -4.92 -5.69
C GLY A 214 3.08 -3.51 -5.33
N HIS A 215 2.29 -2.53 -5.74
CA HIS A 215 2.58 -1.10 -5.59
C HIS A 215 2.78 -0.66 -4.13
N ASP A 216 2.00 -1.18 -3.17
CA ASP A 216 2.15 -0.87 -1.75
C ASP A 216 3.57 -1.15 -1.23
N GLU A 217 4.01 -2.41 -1.35
CA GLU A 217 5.30 -2.88 -0.82
C GLU A 217 6.45 -2.23 -1.59
N TYR A 218 6.32 -2.11 -2.92
CA TYR A 218 7.31 -1.45 -3.75
C TYR A 218 7.48 0.02 -3.34
N LEU A 219 6.39 0.79 -3.25
CA LEU A 219 6.47 2.20 -2.92
C LEU A 219 6.98 2.40 -1.50
N TYR A 220 6.52 1.60 -0.53
CA TYR A 220 7.02 1.64 0.84
C TYR A 220 8.56 1.54 0.87
N HIS A 221 9.15 0.56 0.18
CA HIS A 221 10.60 0.41 0.15
C HIS A 221 11.31 1.53 -0.64
N VAL A 222 10.67 2.14 -1.64
CA VAL A 222 11.21 3.32 -2.34
C VAL A 222 11.28 4.53 -1.40
N VAL A 223 10.21 4.81 -0.64
CA VAL A 223 10.08 6.09 0.07
C VAL A 223 10.55 6.08 1.52
N LYS A 224 10.55 4.92 2.20
CA LYS A 224 10.86 4.83 3.64
C LYS A 224 12.24 5.40 4.00
N ASP A 225 13.24 5.24 3.12
CA ASP A 225 14.61 5.67 3.35
C ASP A 225 14.99 6.95 2.56
N GLN A 226 14.06 7.48 1.76
CA GLN A 226 14.28 8.65 0.89
C GLN A 226 13.36 9.83 1.21
N SER A 227 12.49 9.69 2.22
CA SER A 227 11.54 10.70 2.66
C SER A 227 11.57 10.89 4.18
N THR A 228 10.85 11.89 4.67
CA THR A 228 10.63 12.16 6.11
C THR A 228 9.17 11.90 6.50
N ILE A 229 8.48 11.03 5.77
CA ILE A 229 7.11 10.62 6.06
C ILE A 229 7.08 9.84 7.39
N PRO A 230 6.16 10.15 8.32
CA PRO A 230 6.08 9.46 9.61
C PRO A 230 5.59 8.01 9.45
N ALA A 231 5.76 7.20 10.51
CA ALA A 231 5.41 5.78 10.51
C ALA A 231 3.95 5.52 10.09
N GLU A 232 3.00 6.35 10.53
CA GLU A 232 1.60 6.27 10.14
C GLU A 232 1.42 6.44 8.63
N GLY A 233 2.12 7.40 8.01
CA GLY A 233 2.06 7.63 6.57
C GLY A 233 2.70 6.51 5.76
N LEU A 234 3.81 5.95 6.26
CA LEU A 234 4.43 4.77 5.65
C LEU A 234 3.53 3.53 5.75
N ALA A 235 2.80 3.36 6.86
CA ALA A 235 1.82 2.29 7.01
C ALA A 235 0.60 2.47 6.10
N MET A 236 0.11 3.71 5.93
CA MET A 236 -0.93 4.02 4.94
C MET A 236 -0.46 3.57 3.54
N ILE A 237 0.75 3.91 3.13
CA ILE A 237 1.31 3.47 1.84
C ILE A 237 1.40 1.94 1.76
N ARG A 238 1.99 1.29 2.77
CA ARG A 238 2.31 -0.14 2.71
C ARG A 238 1.09 -1.07 2.82
N TYR A 239 -0.01 -0.59 3.38
CA TYR A 239 -1.14 -1.44 3.73
C TYR A 239 -2.50 -0.95 3.22
N HIS A 240 -2.58 0.11 2.41
CA HIS A 240 -3.86 0.62 1.90
C HIS A 240 -4.58 -0.36 0.98
N SER A 241 -3.87 -1.29 0.33
CA SER A 241 -4.48 -2.37 -0.45
C SER A 241 -4.77 -3.61 0.39
N PHE A 242 -4.40 -3.67 1.67
CA PHE A 242 -4.56 -4.86 2.51
C PHE A 242 -5.98 -4.96 3.11
N TYR A 243 -7.00 -4.92 2.25
CA TYR A 243 -8.43 -4.91 2.60
C TYR A 243 -8.86 -6.05 3.54
N PRO A 244 -8.39 -7.30 3.36
CA PRO A 244 -8.68 -8.38 4.30
C PRO A 244 -8.35 -8.01 5.74
N TRP A 245 -7.29 -7.23 5.98
CA TRP A 245 -6.91 -6.78 7.30
C TRP A 245 -7.65 -5.50 7.72
N HIS A 246 -7.46 -4.40 7.00
CA HIS A 246 -7.92 -3.10 7.51
C HIS A 246 -9.45 -2.94 7.45
N ARG A 247 -10.13 -3.61 6.51
CA ARG A 247 -11.59 -3.56 6.38
C ARG A 247 -12.28 -4.77 7.00
N GLU A 248 -11.81 -5.97 6.65
CA GLU A 248 -12.52 -7.22 6.97
C GLU A 248 -12.08 -7.87 8.30
N GLY A 249 -10.98 -7.41 8.90
CA GLY A 249 -10.51 -7.88 10.20
C GLY A 249 -9.91 -9.29 10.21
N ALA A 250 -9.41 -9.77 9.08
CA ALA A 250 -8.58 -10.97 8.98
C ALA A 250 -7.12 -10.71 9.41
N TYR A 251 -6.36 -11.78 9.63
CA TYR A 251 -4.92 -11.76 9.88
C TYR A 251 -4.46 -11.05 11.18
N ASN A 252 -5.36 -10.87 12.15
CA ASN A 252 -5.02 -10.26 13.45
C ASN A 252 -4.03 -11.12 14.26
N GLU A 253 -3.94 -12.42 13.99
CA GLU A 253 -2.97 -13.33 14.63
C GLU A 253 -1.50 -12.96 14.38
N PHE A 254 -1.20 -12.17 13.34
CA PHE A 254 0.16 -11.72 13.07
C PHE A 254 0.47 -10.36 13.70
N MET A 255 -0.55 -9.62 14.16
CA MET A 255 -0.38 -8.25 14.63
C MET A 255 0.38 -8.18 15.96
N ASN A 256 1.24 -7.17 16.08
CA ASN A 256 1.80 -6.70 17.34
C ASN A 256 1.17 -5.35 17.78
N GLU A 257 1.69 -4.74 18.85
CA GLU A 257 1.18 -3.45 19.35
C GLU A 257 1.29 -2.31 18.32
N LYS A 258 2.37 -2.29 17.53
CA LYS A 258 2.57 -1.31 16.45
C LYS A 258 1.47 -1.45 15.40
N ASP A 259 1.14 -2.67 14.99
CA ASP A 259 0.11 -2.92 13.98
C ASP A 259 -1.28 -2.48 14.43
N VAL A 260 -1.58 -2.58 15.73
CA VAL A 260 -2.84 -2.06 16.29
C VAL A 260 -2.94 -0.54 16.13
N ALA A 261 -1.83 0.19 16.28
CA ALA A 261 -1.79 1.62 16.01
C ALA A 261 -1.86 1.92 14.50
N MET A 262 -1.09 1.18 13.69
CA MET A 262 -1.07 1.36 12.22
C MET A 262 -2.42 1.05 11.58
N LEU A 263 -3.18 0.08 12.10
CA LEU A 263 -4.54 -0.22 11.65
C LEU A 263 -5.45 1.01 11.74
N LYS A 264 -5.32 1.82 12.80
CA LYS A 264 -6.09 3.06 12.95
C LYS A 264 -5.69 4.09 11.90
N ALA A 265 -4.39 4.21 11.62
CA ALA A 265 -3.87 5.12 10.60
C ALA A 265 -4.37 4.73 9.19
N VAL A 266 -4.26 3.46 8.81
CA VAL A 266 -4.70 2.95 7.51
C VAL A 266 -6.21 3.13 7.33
N ARG A 267 -7.01 2.85 8.37
CA ARG A 267 -8.46 3.10 8.35
C ARG A 267 -8.83 4.57 8.23
N ALA A 268 -8.03 5.48 8.79
CA ALA A 268 -8.25 6.91 8.65
C ALA A 268 -7.94 7.42 7.23
N PHE A 269 -7.07 6.74 6.49
CA PHE A 269 -6.72 7.07 5.11
C PHE A 269 -7.70 6.48 4.09
N ASN A 270 -8.16 5.25 4.29
CA ASN A 270 -8.90 4.48 3.29
C ASN A 270 -10.14 5.18 2.69
N PRO A 271 -10.96 5.95 3.43
CA PRO A 271 -12.06 6.71 2.83
C PRO A 271 -11.59 7.69 1.74
N TYR A 272 -10.45 8.35 1.94
CA TYR A 272 -9.91 9.34 1.00
C TYR A 272 -9.45 8.68 -0.31
N ASP A 273 -8.79 7.53 -0.23
CA ASP A 273 -8.43 6.74 -1.41
C ASP A 273 -9.70 6.26 -2.16
N LEU A 274 -10.65 5.65 -1.43
CA LEU A 274 -11.78 4.98 -2.06
C LEU A 274 -12.88 5.92 -2.56
N TYR A 275 -13.22 6.94 -1.78
CA TYR A 275 -14.43 7.74 -1.99
C TYR A 275 -14.16 9.13 -2.55
N SER A 276 -12.91 9.60 -2.67
CA SER A 276 -12.63 10.98 -3.15
C SER A 276 -12.93 11.20 -4.64
N LYS A 277 -13.17 10.12 -5.38
CA LYS A 277 -13.62 10.09 -6.79
C LYS A 277 -14.75 11.10 -7.04
N SER A 278 -14.53 12.08 -7.93
CA SER A 278 -15.38 13.25 -8.13
C SER A 278 -15.63 13.55 -9.61
N GLU A 279 -16.87 13.93 -9.97
CA GLU A 279 -17.23 14.33 -11.34
C GLU A 279 -16.50 15.60 -11.82
N ALA A 280 -16.01 16.42 -10.90
CA ALA A 280 -15.20 17.61 -11.21
C ALA A 280 -13.72 17.32 -10.89
N PRO A 281 -12.91 16.93 -11.89
CA PRO A 281 -11.51 16.59 -11.66
C PRO A 281 -10.67 17.82 -11.30
N PRO A 282 -9.68 17.69 -10.39
CA PRO A 282 -8.78 18.78 -10.03
C PRO A 282 -7.90 19.24 -11.20
N ASP A 283 -7.64 20.54 -11.29
CA ASP A 283 -6.72 21.11 -12.27
C ASP A 283 -5.26 20.94 -11.80
N ALA A 284 -4.61 19.91 -12.35
CA ALA A 284 -3.21 19.59 -12.06
C ALA A 284 -2.24 20.76 -12.27
N GLN A 285 -2.46 21.61 -13.29
CA GLN A 285 -1.57 22.73 -13.57
C GLN A 285 -1.67 23.80 -12.48
N SER A 286 -2.89 24.08 -12.01
CA SER A 286 -3.13 25.01 -10.90
C SER A 286 -2.57 24.51 -9.56
N LEU A 287 -2.60 23.19 -9.33
CA LEU A 287 -2.21 22.55 -8.08
C LEU A 287 -0.71 22.23 -8.01
N LYS A 288 -0.03 22.10 -9.15
CA LYS A 288 1.41 21.79 -9.24
C LYS A 288 2.28 22.66 -8.31
N PRO A 289 2.14 24.00 -8.25
CA PRO A 289 2.98 24.81 -7.36
C PRO A 289 2.81 24.50 -5.86
N TYR A 290 1.63 24.05 -5.43
CA TYR A 290 1.39 23.65 -4.05
C TYR A 290 2.06 22.31 -3.75
N TYR A 291 1.79 21.31 -4.59
CA TYR A 291 2.26 19.95 -4.37
C TYR A 291 3.75 19.77 -4.63
N SER A 292 4.36 20.52 -5.55
CA SER A 292 5.83 20.52 -5.69
C SER A 292 6.51 21.01 -4.40
N LYS A 293 6.01 22.08 -3.77
CA LYS A 293 6.53 22.54 -2.46
C LYS A 293 6.30 21.52 -1.35
N LEU A 294 5.17 20.81 -1.40
CA LEU A 294 4.88 19.75 -0.43
C LEU A 294 5.84 18.56 -0.61
N ILE A 295 6.13 18.16 -1.85
CA ILE A 295 7.13 17.13 -2.16
C ILE A 295 8.50 17.55 -1.61
N ASP A 296 8.95 18.78 -1.91
CA ASP A 296 10.26 19.30 -1.46
C ASP A 296 10.39 19.33 0.07
N GLU A 297 9.27 19.47 0.81
CA GLU A 297 9.25 19.46 2.27
C GLU A 297 9.58 18.08 2.85
N TYR A 298 9.16 17.00 2.19
CA TYR A 298 9.28 15.64 2.71
C TYR A 298 10.30 14.76 1.98
N PHE A 299 10.79 15.17 0.82
CA PHE A 299 11.87 14.52 0.08
C PHE A 299 13.12 15.41 0.07
N PRO A 300 14.06 15.23 1.02
CA PRO A 300 15.25 16.07 1.14
C PRO A 300 16.13 16.06 -0.11
N ASN A 301 16.10 14.94 -0.86
CA ASN A 301 16.73 14.81 -2.17
C ASN A 301 15.65 14.94 -3.25
N PRO A 302 15.75 15.91 -4.17
CA PRO A 302 14.74 16.09 -5.21
C PRO A 302 14.59 14.88 -6.15
N VAL A 303 15.69 14.15 -6.38
CA VAL A 303 15.72 12.94 -7.21
C VAL A 303 15.57 11.71 -6.31
N VAL A 304 14.54 10.92 -6.58
CA VAL A 304 14.24 9.66 -5.89
C VAL A 304 14.73 8.50 -6.75
N ARG A 305 15.30 7.48 -6.10
CA ARG A 305 15.64 6.20 -6.73
C ARG A 305 14.43 5.27 -6.63
N TRP A 306 13.76 5.05 -7.75
CA TRP A 306 12.59 4.19 -7.92
C TRP A 306 13.03 2.76 -8.25
#